data_AF-A0A3L6GB97-F1
#
_entry.id   AF-A0A3L6GB97-F1
#
_cell.length_a   1.000
_cell.length_b   1.000
_cell.length_c   1.000
_cell.angle_alpha   90.00
_cell.angle_beta   90.00
_cell.angle_gamma   90.00
#
_symmetry.space_group_name_H-M   'P 1'
#
loop_
_entity.id
_entity.type
_entity.pdbx_description
1 polymer ?
#
loop_
_entity_poly.entity_id
_entity_poly.type
_entity_poly.pdbx_seq_one_letter_code
_entity_poly.pdbx_strand_id
1 'polypeptide(L)'
;MVVYFSIPVFFAIIILAACGVVLADVVTSIWGFAVSSLSSSSSHVKAWWHSRPVLLFRLGGVTTLRQKLNDPFAMCQDSMEPGEKVRTLSCNHMFHYGATVKCQKTLDEWLLKEEMSCPICRGIPHPVLPWKRPPPSLLML
;
A
#
# COMPACT_ATOMS: atom_id res chain seq x y z
N MET A 1 17.79 66.81 31.76
CA MET A 1 18.44 65.78 30.91
C MET A 1 17.88 64.37 31.09
N VAL A 2 17.08 64.08 32.15
CA VAL A 2 16.54 62.72 32.40
C VAL A 2 15.45 62.30 31.41
N VAL A 3 14.60 63.23 30.95
CA VAL A 3 13.44 62.91 30.09
C VAL A 3 13.83 62.41 28.69
N TYR A 4 14.94 62.92 28.12
CA TYR A 4 15.39 62.49 26.79
C TYR A 4 15.93 61.07 26.77
N PHE A 5 16.42 60.53 27.90
CA PHE A 5 16.88 59.15 27.98
C PHE A 5 15.71 58.16 27.98
N SER A 6 14.53 58.58 28.47
CA SER A 6 13.34 57.72 28.57
C SER A 6 12.68 57.43 27.22
N ILE A 7 12.67 58.40 26.30
CA ILE A 7 12.02 58.28 24.99
C ILE A 7 12.63 57.17 24.10
N PRO A 8 13.96 57.15 23.82
CA PRO A 8 14.57 56.12 22.97
C PRO A 8 14.48 54.72 23.60
N VAL A 9 14.58 54.62 24.93
CA VAL A 9 14.41 53.35 25.65
C VAL A 9 12.99 52.82 25.48
N PHE A 10 11.99 53.69 25.61
CA PHE A 10 10.58 53.31 25.40
C PHE A 10 10.32 52.83 23.98
N PHE A 11 10.83 53.54 22.95
CA PHE A 11 10.72 53.09 21.56
C PHE A 11 11.44 51.76 21.30
N ALA A 12 12.63 51.56 21.87
CA ALA A 12 13.36 50.30 21.74
C ALA A 12 12.57 49.12 22.32
N ILE A 13 11.93 49.30 23.48
CA ILE A 13 11.08 48.27 24.11
C ILE A 13 9.87 47.95 23.21
N ILE A 14 9.21 48.96 22.64
CA ILE A 14 8.07 48.74 21.72
C ILE A 14 8.52 47.98 20.46
N ILE A 15 9.66 48.36 19.87
CA ILE A 15 10.19 47.70 18.68
C ILE A 15 10.53 46.24 18.99
N LEU A 16 11.20 45.97 20.12
CA LEU A 16 11.53 44.60 20.53
C LEU A 16 10.28 43.76 20.79
N ALA A 17 9.26 44.32 21.45
CA ALA A 17 7.99 43.64 21.67
C ALA A 17 7.27 43.32 20.35
N ALA A 18 7.20 44.30 19.43
CA ALA A 18 6.61 44.11 18.11
C ALA A 18 7.36 43.07 17.28
N CYS A 19 8.71 43.10 17.28
CA CYS A 19 9.52 42.06 16.65
C CYS A 19 9.26 40.68 17.26
N GLY A 20 9.12 40.59 18.59
CA GLY A 20 8.80 39.35 19.28
C GLY A 20 7.46 38.75 18.82
N VAL A 21 6.41 39.58 18.72
CA VAL A 21 5.08 39.16 18.23
C VAL A 21 5.15 38.67 16.79
N VAL A 22 5.79 39.44 15.90
CA VAL A 22 5.93 39.05 14.48
C VAL A 22 6.70 37.74 14.33
N LEU A 23 7.78 37.54 15.08
CA LEU A 23 8.53 36.28 15.05
C LEU A 23 7.70 35.10 15.57
N ALA A 24 6.92 35.29 16.64
CA ALA A 24 6.03 34.26 17.16
C ALA A 24 4.94 33.88 16.15
N ASP A 25 4.33 34.86 15.47
CA ASP A 25 3.32 34.63 14.44
C ASP A 25 3.89 33.89 13.23
N VAL A 26 5.10 34.28 12.79
CA VAL A 26 5.80 33.60 11.69
C VAL A 26 6.13 32.15 12.06
N VAL A 27 6.67 31.91 13.25
CA VAL A 27 7.00 30.54 13.72
C VAL A 27 5.73 29.69 13.82
N THR A 28 4.66 30.23 14.40
CA THR A 28 3.37 29.53 14.54
C THR A 28 2.78 29.21 13.17
N SER A 29 2.84 30.14 12.22
CA SER A 29 2.38 29.94 10.86
C SER A 29 3.19 28.85 10.14
N ILE A 30 4.53 28.92 10.18
CA ILE A 30 5.41 27.92 9.58
C ILE A 30 5.12 26.53 10.16
N TRP A 31 5.01 26.43 11.49
CA TRP A 31 4.68 25.16 12.15
C TRP A 31 3.30 24.64 11.73
N GLY A 32 2.29 25.51 11.68
CA GLY A 32 0.94 25.16 11.22
C GLY A 32 0.93 24.62 9.80
N PHE A 33 1.67 25.25 8.88
CA PHE A 33 1.83 24.77 7.51
C PHE A 33 2.57 23.42 7.45
N ALA A 34 3.64 23.25 8.24
CA ALA A 34 4.40 22.00 8.29
C ALA A 34 3.55 20.83 8.82
N VAL A 35 2.81 21.03 9.91
CA VAL A 35 1.91 20.03 10.49
C VAL A 35 0.80 19.65 9.51
N SER A 36 0.21 20.64 8.83
CA SER A 36 -0.85 20.39 7.84
C SER A 36 -0.32 19.58 6.65
N SER A 37 0.87 19.92 6.16
CA SER A 37 1.52 19.22 5.05
C SER A 37 1.90 17.78 5.43
N LEU A 38 2.45 17.58 6.63
CA LEU A 38 2.81 16.26 7.15
C LEU A 38 1.58 15.38 7.38
N SER A 39 0.50 15.96 7.90
CA SER A 39 -0.76 15.24 8.13
C SER A 39 -1.41 14.83 6.80
N SER A 40 -1.45 15.74 5.83
CA SER A 40 -1.99 15.49 4.49
C SER A 40 -1.21 14.38 3.77
N SER A 41 0.12 14.48 3.72
CA SER A 41 0.97 13.44 3.12
C SER A 41 0.83 12.08 3.83
N SER A 42 0.76 12.06 5.16
CA SER A 42 0.51 10.82 5.93
C SER A 42 -0.83 10.19 5.55
N SER A 43 -1.88 10.99 5.41
CA SER A 43 -3.20 10.50 5.01
C SER A 43 -3.19 9.90 3.61
N HIS A 44 -2.49 10.53 2.67
CA HIS A 44 -2.36 10.05 1.29
C HIS A 44 -1.55 8.75 1.23
N VAL A 45 -0.46 8.66 1.99
CA VAL A 45 0.34 7.43 2.10
C VAL A 45 -0.48 6.31 2.71
N LYS A 46 -1.25 6.56 3.78
CA LYS A 46 -2.14 5.56 4.38
C LYS A 46 -3.21 5.10 3.38
N ALA A 47 -3.86 6.03 2.69
CA ALA A 47 -4.87 5.69 1.68
C ALA A 47 -4.26 4.84 0.55
N TRP A 48 -3.08 5.23 0.06
CA TRP A 48 -2.34 4.44 -0.92
C TRP A 48 -1.96 3.04 -0.40
N TRP A 49 -1.54 2.95 0.87
CA TRP A 49 -1.17 1.69 1.53
C TRP A 49 -2.32 0.69 1.64
N HIS A 50 -3.55 1.20 1.74
CA HIS A 50 -4.79 0.42 1.77
C HIS A 50 -5.46 0.27 0.39
N SER A 51 -4.85 0.79 -0.67
CA SER A 51 -5.37 0.63 -2.02
C SER A 51 -5.31 -0.83 -2.47
N ARG A 52 -6.34 -1.27 -3.21
CA ARG A 52 -6.44 -2.66 -3.72
C ARG A 52 -5.21 -3.10 -4.53
N PRO A 53 -4.59 -2.26 -5.41
CA PRO A 53 -3.38 -2.65 -6.13
C PRO A 53 -2.20 -2.96 -5.20
N VAL A 54 -2.02 -2.19 -4.12
CA VAL A 54 -0.95 -2.43 -3.16
C VAL A 54 -1.22 -3.69 -2.33
N LEU A 55 -2.47 -3.91 -1.93
CA LEU A 55 -2.88 -5.14 -1.26
C LEU A 55 -2.65 -6.37 -2.16
N LEU A 56 -3.04 -6.28 -3.44
CA LEU A 56 -2.80 -7.31 -4.44
C LEU A 56 -1.31 -7.60 -4.60
N PHE A 57 -0.46 -6.59 -4.70
CA PHE A 57 0.98 -6.77 -4.76
C PHE A 57 1.51 -7.53 -3.53
N ARG A 58 1.05 -7.16 -2.33
CA ARG A 58 1.46 -7.81 -1.06
C ARG A 58 0.94 -9.22 -0.86
N LEU A 59 -0.13 -9.63 -1.54
CA LEU A 59 -0.60 -11.01 -1.47
C LEU A 59 0.52 -11.99 -1.83
N GLY A 60 1.44 -11.57 -2.72
CA GLY A 60 2.55 -12.42 -3.15
C GLY A 60 2.02 -13.69 -3.79
N GLY A 61 2.62 -14.83 -3.43
CA GLY A 61 2.18 -16.16 -3.85
C GLY A 61 2.41 -16.48 -5.33
N VAL A 62 3.12 -15.60 -6.06
CA VAL A 62 3.45 -15.83 -7.47
C VAL A 62 4.63 -16.79 -7.53
N THR A 63 4.38 -17.97 -8.09
CA THR A 63 5.38 -19.01 -8.28
C THR A 63 5.34 -19.51 -9.71
N THR A 64 6.43 -20.14 -10.16
CA THR A 64 6.44 -20.85 -11.44
C THR A 64 6.08 -22.30 -11.19
N LEU A 65 5.11 -22.80 -11.92
CA LEU A 65 4.67 -24.17 -11.82
C LEU A 65 5.77 -25.12 -12.28
N ARG A 66 6.08 -26.15 -11.49
CA ARG A 66 7.12 -27.14 -11.80
C ARG A 66 6.59 -28.42 -12.42
N GLN A 67 5.33 -28.75 -12.16
CA GLN A 67 4.69 -29.98 -12.59
C GLN A 67 3.32 -29.66 -13.17
N LYS A 68 2.87 -30.47 -14.13
CA LYS A 68 1.56 -30.31 -14.73
C LYS A 68 0.46 -30.56 -13.69
N LEU A 69 -0.48 -29.63 -13.56
CA LEU A 69 -1.72 -29.87 -12.81
C LEU A 69 -2.83 -30.17 -13.81
N ASN A 70 -3.38 -31.38 -13.71
CA ASN A 70 -4.48 -31.82 -14.57
C ASN A 70 -5.87 -31.38 -14.07
N ASP A 71 -5.98 -30.88 -12.84
CA ASP A 71 -7.24 -30.37 -12.32
C ASP A 71 -7.59 -29.04 -13.00
N PRO A 72 -8.67 -28.97 -13.79
CA PRO A 72 -9.06 -27.72 -14.45
C PRO A 72 -9.43 -26.69 -13.39
N PHE A 73 -8.80 -25.52 -13.45
CA PHE A 73 -9.11 -24.45 -12.51
C PHE A 73 -10.43 -23.78 -12.86
N ALA A 74 -11.22 -23.43 -11.83
CA ALA A 74 -12.57 -22.91 -12.01
C ALA A 74 -12.68 -21.65 -12.91
N MET A 75 -11.59 -20.88 -13.05
CA MET A 75 -11.57 -19.67 -13.88
C MET A 75 -11.11 -19.90 -15.32
N CYS A 76 -10.15 -20.79 -15.50
CA CYS A 76 -9.52 -21.10 -16.77
C CYS A 76 -9.73 -22.61 -16.90
N GLN A 77 -10.75 -23.03 -17.65
CA GLN A 77 -11.15 -24.45 -17.80
C GLN A 77 -10.09 -25.30 -18.53
N ASP A 78 -8.81 -24.99 -18.34
CA ASP A 78 -7.64 -25.52 -19.01
C ASP A 78 -6.64 -25.99 -17.94
N SER A 79 -5.76 -26.93 -18.32
CA SER A 79 -4.71 -27.45 -17.46
C SER A 79 -3.54 -26.49 -17.38
N MET A 80 -2.87 -26.47 -16.21
CA MET A 80 -1.64 -25.71 -16.05
C MET A 80 -0.43 -26.55 -16.45
N GLU A 81 0.39 -25.99 -17.33
CA GLU A 81 1.59 -26.64 -17.83
C GLU A 81 2.84 -26.23 -17.02
N PRO A 82 3.86 -27.11 -16.92
CA PRO A 82 5.13 -26.75 -16.33
C PRO A 82 5.73 -25.49 -16.96
N GLY A 83 6.26 -24.59 -16.13
CA GLY A 83 6.84 -23.32 -16.55
C GLY A 83 5.87 -22.14 -16.54
N GLU A 84 4.57 -22.37 -16.40
CA GLU A 84 3.59 -21.30 -16.30
C GLU A 84 3.65 -20.59 -14.95
N LYS A 85 3.40 -19.27 -14.94
CA LYS A 85 3.33 -18.49 -13.70
C LYS A 85 1.96 -18.64 -13.09
N VAL A 86 1.93 -19.01 -11.81
CA VAL A 86 0.72 -19.25 -11.05
C VAL A 86 0.75 -18.45 -9.77
N ARG A 87 -0.42 -18.01 -9.33
CA ARG A 87 -0.62 -17.32 -8.07
C ARG A 87 -1.38 -18.21 -7.12
N THR A 88 -0.75 -18.56 -6.02
CA THR A 88 -1.36 -19.31 -4.92
C THR A 88 -1.86 -18.33 -3.86
N LEU A 89 -3.15 -18.38 -3.56
CA LEU A 89 -3.75 -17.62 -2.47
C LEU A 89 -3.54 -18.32 -1.13
N SER A 90 -3.77 -17.61 -0.02
CA SER A 90 -3.64 -18.18 1.33
C SER A 90 -4.62 -19.33 1.62
N CYS A 91 -5.70 -19.42 0.87
CA CYS A 91 -6.64 -20.55 0.89
C CYS A 91 -6.14 -21.76 0.07
N ASN A 92 -4.89 -21.74 -0.40
CA ASN A 92 -4.23 -22.75 -1.23
C ASN A 92 -4.84 -22.95 -2.63
N HIS A 93 -5.84 -22.17 -3.01
CA HIS A 93 -6.30 -22.13 -4.40
C HIS A 93 -5.26 -21.45 -5.29
N MET A 94 -4.92 -22.11 -6.40
CA MET A 94 -3.96 -21.63 -7.39
C MET A 94 -4.71 -21.09 -8.61
N PHE A 95 -4.13 -20.10 -9.29
CA PHE A 95 -4.70 -19.52 -10.52
C PHE A 95 -3.55 -19.09 -11.44
N HIS A 96 -3.80 -18.90 -12.73
CA HIS A 96 -2.79 -18.31 -13.61
C HIS A 96 -2.49 -16.87 -13.17
N TYR A 97 -1.20 -16.52 -13.21
CA TYR A 97 -0.75 -15.16 -12.96
C TYR A 97 -0.70 -14.37 -14.28
N GLY A 98 -1.46 -13.29 -14.34
CA GLY A 98 -1.61 -12.48 -15.56
C GLY A 98 -2.46 -13.15 -16.64
N ALA A 99 -2.61 -12.47 -17.77
CA ALA A 99 -3.36 -12.98 -18.91
C ALA A 99 -2.48 -13.99 -19.65
N THR A 100 -2.96 -15.22 -19.75
CA THR A 100 -2.35 -16.25 -20.61
C THR A 100 -3.25 -16.46 -21.82
N VAL A 101 -2.72 -17.06 -22.89
CA VAL A 101 -3.53 -17.41 -24.08
C VAL A 101 -4.75 -18.25 -23.68
N LYS A 102 -4.60 -19.09 -22.65
CA LYS A 102 -5.63 -19.98 -22.10
C LYS A 102 -6.60 -19.27 -21.15
N CYS A 103 -6.13 -18.24 -20.45
CA CYS A 103 -6.91 -17.54 -19.45
C CYS A 103 -6.98 -16.05 -19.74
N GLN A 104 -8.07 -15.64 -20.39
CA GLN A 104 -8.32 -14.25 -20.74
C GLN A 104 -8.63 -13.38 -19.51
N LYS A 105 -9.30 -13.95 -18.49
CA LYS A 105 -9.60 -13.25 -17.23
C LYS A 105 -8.53 -13.54 -16.21
N THR A 106 -7.83 -12.51 -15.77
CA THR A 106 -6.76 -12.69 -14.78
C THR A 106 -7.34 -12.74 -13.37
N LEU A 107 -6.72 -13.54 -12.48
CA LEU A 107 -7.05 -13.50 -11.06
C LEU A 107 -6.88 -12.07 -10.50
N ASP A 108 -5.89 -11.34 -10.99
CA ASP A 108 -5.56 -10.00 -10.53
C ASP A 108 -6.69 -9.00 -10.84
N GLU A 109 -7.24 -9.04 -12.05
CA GLU A 109 -8.43 -8.26 -12.42
C GLU A 109 -9.64 -8.62 -11.55
N TRP A 110 -9.84 -9.92 -11.29
CA TRP A 110 -10.90 -10.37 -10.41
C TRP A 110 -10.75 -9.81 -9.00
N LEU A 111 -9.57 -9.94 -8.40
CA LEU A 111 -9.30 -9.46 -7.03
C LEU A 111 -9.49 -7.95 -6.93
N LEU A 112 -9.09 -7.18 -7.96
CA LEU A 112 -9.31 -5.75 -7.99
C LEU A 112 -10.79 -5.37 -8.06
N LYS A 113 -11.62 -6.17 -8.73
CA LYS A 113 -13.05 -5.91 -8.92
C LYS A 113 -13.90 -6.42 -7.76
N GLU A 114 -13.71 -7.68 -7.38
CA GLU A 114 -14.55 -8.46 -6.46
C GLU A 114 -13.99 -8.43 -5.02
N GLU A 115 -13.73 -7.22 -4.51
CA GLU A 115 -13.36 -6.98 -3.10
C GLU A 115 -12.21 -7.85 -2.56
N MET A 116 -11.21 -8.13 -3.41
CA MET A 116 -10.09 -9.00 -3.06
C MET A 116 -10.55 -10.42 -2.65
N SER A 117 -11.68 -10.93 -3.12
CA SER A 117 -12.19 -12.25 -2.72
C SER A 117 -11.68 -13.40 -3.60
N CYS A 118 -11.43 -14.57 -3.00
CA CYS A 118 -11.11 -15.77 -3.75
C CYS A 118 -12.30 -16.19 -4.62
N PRO A 119 -12.11 -16.47 -5.93
CA PRO A 119 -13.18 -16.91 -6.82
C PRO A 119 -13.90 -18.19 -6.39
N ILE A 120 -13.18 -19.08 -5.70
CA ILE A 120 -13.66 -20.42 -5.33
C ILE A 120 -14.38 -20.39 -3.98
N CYS A 121 -13.67 -20.00 -2.90
CA CYS A 121 -14.24 -20.03 -1.55
C CYS A 121 -14.82 -18.69 -1.08
N ARG A 122 -14.71 -17.62 -1.88
CA ARG A 122 -15.15 -16.25 -1.55
C ARG A 122 -14.50 -15.63 -0.30
N GLY A 123 -13.57 -16.33 0.34
CA GLY A 123 -12.77 -15.79 1.44
C GLY A 123 -11.76 -14.75 0.96
N ILE A 124 -11.50 -13.75 1.80
CA ILE A 124 -10.45 -12.75 1.57
C ILE A 124 -9.09 -13.42 1.81
N PRO A 125 -8.20 -13.48 0.81
CA PRO A 125 -6.88 -14.04 0.95
C PRO A 125 -6.00 -13.10 1.76
N HIS A 126 -5.11 -13.69 2.55
CA HIS A 126 -4.11 -12.99 3.34
C HIS A 126 -2.76 -13.02 2.62
N PRO A 127 -1.83 -12.10 2.92
CA PRO A 127 -0.47 -12.15 2.39
C PRO A 127 0.17 -13.51 2.61
N VAL A 128 0.51 -14.18 1.50
CA VAL A 128 1.24 -15.44 1.54
C VAL A 128 2.71 -15.08 1.63
N LEU A 129 3.28 -15.22 2.84
CA LEU A 129 4.70 -14.97 3.05
C LEU A 129 5.53 -15.85 2.09
N PRO A 130 6.60 -15.32 1.47
CA PRO A 130 7.39 -16.01 0.44
C PRO A 130 8.16 -17.27 0.94
N TRP A 131 7.88 -17.75 2.15
CA TRP A 131 8.67 -18.77 2.83
C TRP A 131 7.92 -20.06 3.17
N LYS A 132 6.60 -20.12 2.93
CA LYS A 132 5.93 -21.42 3.07
C LYS A 132 6.29 -22.28 1.87
N ARG A 133 6.99 -23.39 2.15
CA ARG A 133 7.23 -24.46 1.17
C ARG A 133 5.92 -24.74 0.42
N PRO A 134 5.96 -24.91 -0.91
CA PRO A 134 4.80 -25.38 -1.67
C PRO A 134 4.17 -26.58 -0.95
N PRO A 135 2.84 -26.67 -0.89
CA PRO A 135 2.17 -27.77 -0.20
C PRO A 135 2.69 -29.12 -0.72
N PRO A 136 2.90 -30.10 0.17
CA PRO A 136 3.51 -31.39 -0.15
C PRO A 136 2.71 -32.22 -1.17
N SER A 137 1.47 -31.84 -1.50
CA SER A 137 0.70 -32.46 -2.59
C SER A 137 1.37 -32.34 -3.96
N LEU A 138 2.34 -31.44 -4.12
CA LEU A 138 3.20 -31.33 -5.31
C LEU A 138 4.47 -32.21 -5.28
N LEU A 139 4.67 -33.01 -4.22
CA LEU A 139 5.85 -33.87 -4.04
C LEU A 139 5.52 -35.38 -4.03
N MET A 140 4.24 -35.76 -4.06
CA MET A 140 3.82 -37.18 -3.95
C MET A 140 2.96 -37.67 -5.12
N LEU A 141 3.20 -37.17 -6.33
CA LEU A 141 2.80 -37.79 -7.59
C LEU A 141 3.96 -37.70 -8.58
#